data_AF-A0A0B3S496-F1
#
_entry.id   AF-A0A0B3S496-F1
#
_cell.length_a   1.000
_cell.length_b   1.000
_cell.length_c   1.000
_cell.angle_alpha   90.00
_cell.angle_beta   90.00
_cell.angle_gamma   90.00
#
_symmetry.space_group_name_H-M   'P 1'
#
loop_
_entity.id
_entity.type
_entity.pdbx_description
1 polymer ?
#
loop_
_entity_poly.entity_id
_entity_poly.type
_entity_poly.pdbx_seq_one_letter_code
_entity_poly.pdbx_strand_id
1 'polypeptide(L)'
;MDLKLVVILVVLGLFAAAIVAIHRANRPSPQRLPAAPPPEGPSLDEQIAGLARAGLHLSPGVTRADIIDFGPEETYRGDPWRLLLLTYSIRVDRPPHPPFCPRACLLQTDGFDSLQDYAEAVAELSRVAEVPCEVTVSDDLHLRFAETDLNLAPRIGTGQVDRDILRMILTALTDRMPGDSGLFALDNFPQIAVFHLERAGFDRIDALAPDLLSADPLH
;
A
#
# COMPACT_ATOMS: atom_id res chain seq x y z
N MET A 1 33.61 -28.92 -24.45
CA MET A 1 32.80 -28.95 -23.22
C MET A 1 31.97 -27.68 -23.22
N ASP A 2 30.65 -27.83 -23.31
CA ASP A 2 29.74 -26.72 -23.62
C ASP A 2 29.70 -25.70 -22.48
N LEU A 3 29.86 -24.40 -22.78
CA LEU A 3 29.89 -23.31 -21.78
C LEU A 3 28.65 -23.34 -20.86
N LYS A 4 27.51 -23.79 -21.40
CA LYS A 4 26.26 -23.99 -20.66
C LYS A 4 26.39 -25.01 -19.52
N LEU A 5 27.18 -26.07 -19.71
CA LEU A 5 27.37 -27.14 -18.73
C LEU A 5 28.25 -26.68 -17.56
N VAL A 6 29.20 -25.78 -17.83
CA VAL A 6 30.02 -25.13 -16.80
C VAL A 6 29.18 -24.16 -15.95
N VAL A 7 28.32 -23.36 -16.58
CA VAL A 7 27.42 -22.44 -15.87
C VAL A 7 26.45 -23.19 -14.94
N ILE A 8 25.87 -24.29 -15.42
CA ILE A 8 24.97 -25.13 -14.62
C ILE A 8 25.68 -25.70 -13.38
N LEU A 9 26.91 -26.19 -13.54
CA LEU A 9 27.70 -26.73 -12.42
C LEU A 9 28.06 -25.66 -11.39
N VAL A 10 28.37 -24.43 -11.83
CA VAL A 10 28.65 -23.30 -10.92
C VAL A 10 27.42 -22.89 -10.14
N VAL A 11 26.25 -22.78 -10.80
CA VAL A 11 24.99 -22.42 -10.14
C VAL A 11 24.59 -23.49 -9.12
N LEU A 12 24.69 -24.78 -9.47
CA LEU A 12 24.43 -25.89 -8.55
C LEU A 12 25.39 -25.90 -7.36
N GLY A 13 26.68 -25.61 -7.58
CA GLY A 13 27.68 -25.49 -6.51
C GLY A 13 27.37 -24.36 -5.52
N LEU A 14 26.96 -23.19 -6.02
CA LEU A 14 26.56 -22.06 -5.20
C LEU A 14 25.28 -22.34 -4.41
N PHE A 15 24.30 -23.02 -5.02
CA PHE A 15 23.05 -23.38 -4.35
C PHE A 15 23.29 -24.40 -3.22
N ALA A 16 24.14 -25.41 -3.47
CA ALA A 16 24.52 -26.38 -2.44
C ALA A 16 25.28 -25.70 -1.27
N ALA A 17 26.18 -24.75 -1.56
CA ALA A 17 26.90 -24.01 -0.53
C ALA A 17 25.95 -23.14 0.32
N ALA A 18 24.95 -22.51 -0.30
CA ALA A 18 23.93 -21.73 0.41
C ALA A 18 23.06 -22.60 1.33
N ILE A 19 22.62 -23.77 0.85
CA ILE A 19 21.86 -24.74 1.67
C ILE A 19 22.69 -25.23 2.86
N VAL A 20 23.97 -25.53 2.66
CA VAL A 20 24.88 -25.95 3.75
C VAL A 20 25.11 -24.83 4.76
N ALA A 21 25.22 -23.58 4.31
CA ALA A 21 25.35 -22.41 5.19
C ALA A 21 24.09 -22.21 6.05
N ILE A 22 22.91 -22.30 5.45
CA ILE A 22 21.62 -22.24 6.16
C ILE A 22 21.48 -23.38 7.17
N HIS A 23 21.87 -24.59 6.78
CA HIS A 23 21.77 -25.74 7.67
C HIS A 23 22.77 -25.70 8.84
N ARG A 24 23.95 -25.08 8.65
CA ARG A 24 24.90 -24.79 9.73
C ARG A 24 24.42 -23.66 10.64
N ALA A 25 23.79 -22.62 10.10
CA ALA A 25 23.16 -21.55 10.90
C ALA A 25 22.02 -22.10 11.78
N ASN A 26 21.30 -23.12 11.29
CA ASN A 26 20.21 -23.80 12.01
C ASN A 26 20.66 -25.01 12.84
N ARG A 27 21.98 -25.23 13.06
CA ARG A 27 22.40 -26.26 14.01
C ARG A 27 22.03 -25.81 15.44
N PRO A 28 21.28 -26.63 16.20
CA PRO A 28 20.93 -26.29 17.57
C PRO A 28 22.21 -26.21 18.41
N SER A 29 22.47 -25.02 18.96
CA SER A 29 23.52 -24.83 19.96
C SER A 29 23.16 -25.58 21.25
N PRO A 30 24.14 -26.11 22.01
CA PRO A 30 23.86 -26.74 23.29
C PRO A 30 23.30 -25.69 24.25
N GLN A 31 22.05 -25.90 24.68
CA GLN A 31 21.33 -25.28 25.80
C GLN A 31 21.91 -23.95 26.32
N ARG A 32 21.59 -22.85 25.63
CA ARG A 32 21.26 -21.62 26.36
C ARG A 32 19.82 -21.75 26.80
N LEU A 33 19.53 -21.39 28.06
CA LEU A 33 18.17 -21.17 28.57
C LEU A 33 17.33 -20.50 27.47
N PRO A 34 16.07 -20.91 27.24
CA PRO A 34 15.26 -20.31 26.18
C PRO A 34 15.28 -18.81 26.42
N ALA A 35 15.88 -18.08 25.48
CA ALA A 35 15.68 -16.64 25.40
C ALA A 35 14.16 -16.47 25.42
N ALA A 36 13.66 -15.56 26.26
CA ALA A 36 12.26 -15.22 26.24
C ALA A 36 11.88 -15.01 24.77
N PRO A 37 10.77 -15.59 24.28
CA PRO A 37 10.34 -15.35 22.91
C PRO A 37 10.37 -13.83 22.69
N PRO A 38 10.88 -13.37 21.54
CA PRO A 38 10.85 -11.94 21.24
C PRO A 38 9.42 -11.45 21.51
N PRO A 39 9.25 -10.27 22.14
CA PRO A 39 7.92 -9.79 22.49
C PRO A 39 7.03 -9.86 21.24
N GLU A 40 5.93 -10.60 21.35
CA GLU A 40 4.98 -10.70 20.24
C GLU A 40 4.55 -9.28 19.87
N GLY A 41 4.61 -8.95 18.57
CA GLY A 41 4.08 -7.68 18.08
C GLY A 41 2.60 -7.51 18.48
N PRO A 42 2.06 -6.28 18.38
CA PRO A 42 0.68 -6.02 18.75
C PRO A 42 -0.26 -7.00 18.04
N SER A 43 -1.23 -7.52 18.79
CA SER A 43 -2.27 -8.38 18.24
C SER A 43 -3.02 -7.69 17.10
N LEU A 44 -3.64 -8.48 16.22
CA LEU A 44 -4.39 -7.91 15.10
C LEU A 44 -5.51 -6.96 15.59
N ASP A 45 -6.14 -7.26 16.73
CA ASP A 45 -7.19 -6.41 17.31
C ASP A 45 -6.63 -5.08 17.84
N GLU A 46 -5.44 -5.09 18.45
CA GLU A 46 -4.75 -3.86 18.85
C GLU A 46 -4.37 -3.02 17.63
N GLN A 47 -3.95 -3.67 16.55
CA GLN A 47 -3.62 -2.97 15.30
C GLN A 47 -4.87 -2.34 14.66
N ILE A 48 -5.96 -3.10 14.52
CA ILE A 48 -7.25 -2.60 14.00
C ILE A 48 -7.76 -1.43 14.88
N ALA A 49 -7.72 -1.58 16.20
CA ALA A 49 -8.13 -0.52 17.12
C ALA A 49 -7.21 0.71 17.04
N GLY A 50 -5.92 0.52 16.80
CA GLY A 50 -4.96 1.59 16.57
C GLY A 50 -5.28 2.41 15.31
N LEU A 51 -5.50 1.72 14.18
CA LEU A 51 -5.88 2.37 12.92
C LEU A 51 -7.24 3.05 13.00
N ALA A 52 -8.22 2.44 13.68
CA ALA A 52 -9.52 3.06 13.92
C ALA A 52 -9.40 4.37 14.75
N ARG A 53 -8.52 4.43 15.75
CA ARG A 53 -8.25 5.66 16.50
C ARG A 53 -7.55 6.73 15.67
N ALA A 54 -6.88 6.35 14.58
CA ALA A 54 -6.30 7.26 13.60
C ALA A 54 -7.31 7.70 12.51
N GLY A 55 -8.56 7.21 12.54
CA GLY A 55 -9.60 7.54 11.57
C GLY A 55 -9.67 6.59 10.37
N LEU A 56 -8.88 5.51 10.36
CA LEU A 56 -8.96 4.43 9.37
C LEU A 56 -9.86 3.32 9.91
N HIS A 57 -11.15 3.40 9.62
CA HIS A 57 -12.14 2.41 10.03
C HIS A 57 -12.35 1.36 8.93
N LEU A 58 -12.68 0.14 9.35
CA LEU A 58 -13.17 -0.87 8.42
C LEU A 58 -14.50 -0.42 7.79
N SER A 59 -14.68 -0.73 6.52
CA SER A 59 -15.93 -0.49 5.79
C SER A 59 -17.10 -1.18 6.48
N PRO A 60 -18.33 -0.64 6.33
CA PRO A 60 -19.53 -1.30 6.85
C PRO A 60 -19.64 -2.75 6.35
N GLY A 61 -19.79 -3.69 7.30
CA GLY A 61 -19.91 -5.12 6.99
C GLY A 61 -18.59 -5.83 6.68
N VAL A 62 -17.44 -5.16 6.78
CA VAL A 62 -16.10 -5.76 6.76
C VAL A 62 -15.65 -6.02 8.21
N THR A 63 -15.05 -7.18 8.42
CA THR A 63 -14.74 -7.72 9.75
C THR A 63 -13.28 -8.19 9.82
N ARG A 64 -12.84 -8.52 11.04
CA ARG A 64 -11.57 -9.20 11.28
C ARG A 64 -11.42 -10.51 10.51
N ALA A 65 -12.51 -11.24 10.30
CA ALA A 65 -12.47 -12.50 9.56
C ALA A 65 -12.04 -12.26 8.11
N ASP A 66 -12.56 -11.22 7.48
CA ASP A 66 -12.18 -10.85 6.11
C ASP A 66 -10.67 -10.52 6.00
N ILE A 67 -10.08 -9.95 7.04
CA ILE A 67 -8.62 -9.68 7.10
C ILE A 67 -7.82 -10.97 7.23
N ILE A 68 -8.33 -11.94 7.99
CA ILE A 68 -7.68 -13.24 8.21
C ILE A 68 -7.77 -14.14 6.98
N ASP A 69 -8.83 -14.00 6.18
CA ASP A 69 -8.94 -14.66 4.90
C ASP A 69 -7.80 -14.23 3.94
N PHE A 70 -7.24 -13.04 4.13
CA PHE A 70 -6.09 -12.55 3.37
C PHE A 70 -4.74 -13.08 3.91
N GLY A 71 -4.66 -13.39 5.20
CA GLY A 71 -3.45 -13.94 5.82
C GLY A 71 -3.62 -14.24 7.31
N PRO A 72 -2.92 -15.22 7.86
CA PRO A 72 -3.04 -15.57 9.28
C PRO A 72 -2.53 -14.43 10.18
N GLU A 73 -3.06 -14.36 11.41
CA GLU A 73 -2.73 -13.28 12.37
C GLU A 73 -1.22 -13.17 12.63
N GLU A 74 -0.51 -14.29 12.63
CA GLU A 74 0.94 -14.37 12.80
C GLU A 74 1.68 -13.54 11.74
N THR A 75 1.14 -13.43 10.52
CA THR A 75 1.73 -12.58 9.47
C THR A 75 1.62 -11.10 9.84
N TYR A 76 0.45 -10.67 10.32
CA TYR A 76 0.24 -9.29 10.78
C TYR A 76 1.03 -8.94 12.04
N ARG A 77 1.34 -9.92 12.90
CA ARG A 77 2.23 -9.72 14.06
C ARG A 77 3.70 -9.64 13.65
N GLY A 78 4.08 -10.29 12.55
CA GLY A 78 5.45 -10.29 12.02
C GLY A 78 5.85 -8.99 11.33
N ASP A 79 4.89 -8.30 10.70
CA ASP A 79 5.07 -6.97 10.09
C ASP A 79 3.92 -6.03 10.50
N PRO A 80 3.91 -5.58 11.77
CA PRO A 80 2.79 -4.83 12.33
C PRO A 80 2.61 -3.49 11.63
N TRP A 81 1.36 -3.05 11.53
CA TRP A 81 0.95 -1.80 10.88
C TRP A 81 1.12 -1.79 9.36
N ARG A 82 2.31 -2.09 8.83
CA ARG A 82 2.58 -2.06 7.38
C ARG A 82 1.67 -3.01 6.62
N LEU A 83 1.64 -4.29 6.99
CA LEU A 83 0.80 -5.26 6.30
C LEU A 83 -0.68 -4.93 6.46
N LEU A 84 -1.10 -4.49 7.65
CA LEU A 84 -2.50 -4.12 7.88
C LEU A 84 -2.92 -2.90 7.05
N LEU A 85 -2.07 -1.89 6.92
CA LEU A 85 -2.29 -0.72 6.08
C LEU A 85 -2.41 -1.12 4.60
N LEU A 86 -1.55 -2.04 4.12
CA LEU A 86 -1.67 -2.62 2.78
C LEU A 86 -3.00 -3.34 2.60
N THR A 87 -3.42 -4.19 3.55
CA THR A 87 -4.74 -4.84 3.51
C THR A 87 -5.88 -3.81 3.51
N TYR A 88 -5.76 -2.72 4.28
CA TYR A 88 -6.78 -1.67 4.30
C TYR A 88 -6.95 -0.96 2.96
N SER A 89 -5.89 -0.89 2.16
CA SER A 89 -5.86 -0.22 0.86
C SER A 89 -6.46 -1.03 -0.30
N ILE A 90 -6.70 -2.33 -0.10
CA ILE A 90 -7.30 -3.20 -1.11
C ILE A 90 -8.79 -3.47 -0.86
N ARG A 91 -9.40 -4.25 -1.74
CA ARG A 91 -10.79 -4.68 -1.65
C ARG A 91 -10.90 -6.09 -1.10
N VAL A 92 -11.99 -6.36 -0.39
CA VAL A 92 -12.30 -7.71 0.09
C VAL A 92 -12.59 -8.61 -1.11
N ASP A 93 -12.04 -9.83 -1.10
CA ASP A 93 -12.26 -10.83 -2.14
C ASP A 93 -13.60 -11.57 -1.97
N ARG A 94 -14.70 -10.81 -1.89
CA ARG A 94 -16.06 -11.32 -1.99
C ARG A 94 -17.00 -10.26 -2.56
N PRO A 95 -17.99 -10.61 -3.39
CA PRO A 95 -18.97 -9.65 -3.90
C PRO A 95 -19.67 -8.87 -2.76
N PRO A 96 -19.88 -7.54 -2.89
CA PRO A 96 -19.62 -6.69 -4.06
C PRO A 96 -18.20 -6.10 -4.13
N HIS A 97 -17.22 -6.72 -3.48
CA HIS A 97 -15.82 -6.28 -3.37
C HIS A 97 -15.67 -4.88 -2.74
N PRO A 98 -16.23 -4.67 -1.53
CA PRO A 98 -16.05 -3.40 -0.82
C PRO A 98 -14.56 -3.19 -0.48
N PRO A 99 -14.10 -1.94 -0.38
CA PRO A 99 -12.76 -1.68 0.17
C PRO A 99 -12.69 -2.17 1.62
N PHE A 100 -11.52 -2.58 2.11
CA PHE A 100 -11.36 -2.85 3.54
C PHE A 100 -11.55 -1.57 4.36
N CYS A 101 -10.98 -0.45 3.91
CA CYS A 101 -11.18 0.87 4.50
C CYS A 101 -11.69 1.87 3.44
N PRO A 102 -12.81 2.60 3.68
CA PRO A 102 -13.31 3.59 2.73
C PRO A 102 -12.32 4.73 2.47
N ARG A 103 -11.45 5.05 3.43
CA ARG A 103 -10.45 6.12 3.36
C ARG A 103 -9.08 5.62 2.89
N ALA A 104 -9.04 4.50 2.18
CA ALA A 104 -7.82 3.96 1.59
C ALA A 104 -8.04 3.41 0.18
N CYS A 105 -6.99 3.45 -0.64
CA CYS A 105 -6.91 2.76 -1.93
C CYS A 105 -5.48 2.37 -2.26
N LEU A 106 -5.32 1.33 -3.08
CA LEU A 106 -4.04 0.89 -3.62
C LEU A 106 -3.97 1.26 -5.11
N LEU A 107 -2.96 2.05 -5.48
CA LEU A 107 -2.66 2.37 -6.87
C LEU A 107 -1.55 1.45 -7.38
N GLN A 108 -1.77 0.79 -8.51
CA GLN A 108 -0.67 0.18 -9.27
C GLN A 108 0.03 1.29 -10.04
N THR A 109 1.34 1.48 -9.90
CA THR A 109 2.06 2.53 -10.66
C THR A 109 2.65 2.01 -11.96
N ASP A 110 2.65 0.69 -12.14
CA ASP A 110 2.82 0.00 -13.40
C ASP A 110 1.46 -0.29 -14.05
N GLY A 111 1.38 -0.18 -15.38
CA GLY A 111 0.15 -0.44 -16.14
C GLY A 111 -0.67 0.79 -16.51
N PHE A 112 -0.12 2.00 -16.39
CA PHE A 112 -0.73 3.22 -16.93
C PHE A 112 -0.42 3.35 -18.42
N ASP A 113 -1.14 2.58 -19.24
CA ASP A 113 -0.93 2.52 -20.70
C ASP A 113 -1.92 3.37 -21.48
N SER A 114 -2.96 3.87 -20.82
CA SER A 114 -4.04 4.66 -21.41
C SER A 114 -4.52 5.79 -20.48
N LEU A 115 -5.27 6.75 -21.04
CA LEU A 115 -5.97 7.76 -20.25
C LEU A 115 -7.05 7.17 -19.34
N GLN A 116 -7.59 6.00 -19.70
CA GLN A 116 -8.60 5.32 -18.90
C GLN A 116 -8.04 4.84 -17.56
N ASP A 117 -6.78 4.40 -17.52
CA ASP A 117 -6.10 3.98 -16.29
C ASP A 117 -5.95 5.16 -15.31
N TYR A 118 -5.64 6.36 -15.83
CA TYR A 118 -5.67 7.57 -15.02
C TYR A 118 -7.08 7.91 -14.54
N ALA A 119 -8.09 7.76 -15.39
CA ALA A 119 -9.46 8.05 -15.00
C ALA A 119 -9.95 7.15 -13.84
N GLU A 120 -9.58 5.87 -13.87
CA GLU A 120 -9.87 4.92 -12.80
C GLU A 120 -9.12 5.26 -11.51
N ALA A 121 -7.84 5.61 -11.62
CA ALA A 121 -7.04 6.06 -10.47
C ALA A 121 -7.60 7.34 -9.85
N VAL A 122 -8.01 8.33 -10.66
CA VAL A 122 -8.66 9.56 -10.17
C VAL A 122 -9.98 9.24 -9.49
N ALA A 123 -10.79 8.32 -10.02
CA ALA A 123 -12.04 7.92 -9.38
C ALA A 123 -11.80 7.30 -7.98
N GLU A 124 -10.81 6.43 -7.83
CA GLU A 124 -10.44 5.86 -6.53
C GLU A 124 -9.88 6.92 -5.57
N LEU A 125 -9.00 7.79 -6.05
CA LEU A 125 -8.43 8.87 -5.23
C LEU A 125 -9.48 9.90 -4.81
N SER A 126 -10.40 10.28 -5.70
CA SER A 126 -11.54 11.16 -5.42
C SER A 126 -12.45 10.54 -4.35
N ARG A 127 -12.69 9.22 -4.44
CA ARG A 127 -13.46 8.47 -3.44
C ARG A 127 -12.77 8.52 -2.07
N VAL A 128 -11.46 8.25 -2.01
CA VAL A 128 -10.69 8.25 -0.76
C VAL A 128 -10.61 9.64 -0.14
N ALA A 129 -10.35 10.66 -0.96
CA ALA A 129 -10.27 12.06 -0.54
C ALA A 129 -11.64 12.63 -0.11
N GLU A 130 -12.74 11.95 -0.45
CA GLU A 130 -14.12 12.45 -0.28
C GLU A 130 -14.36 13.79 -1.00
N VAL A 131 -13.65 14.00 -2.11
CA VAL A 131 -13.73 15.20 -2.95
C VAL A 131 -14.31 14.77 -4.31
N PRO A 132 -15.58 15.09 -4.62
CA PRO A 132 -16.18 14.73 -5.90
C PRO A 132 -15.38 15.29 -7.08
N CYS A 133 -15.00 14.40 -8.00
CA CYS A 133 -14.32 14.75 -9.24
C CYS A 133 -15.04 14.08 -10.39
N GLU A 134 -15.46 14.87 -11.37
CA GLU A 134 -15.89 14.32 -12.66
C GLU A 134 -14.67 14.16 -13.56
N VAL A 135 -14.58 13.01 -14.23
CA VAL A 135 -13.48 12.68 -15.12
C VAL A 135 -14.03 12.45 -16.52
N THR A 136 -13.47 13.16 -17.50
CA THR A 136 -13.76 12.95 -18.92
C THR A 136 -12.47 12.63 -19.64
N VAL A 137 -12.48 11.53 -20.39
CA VAL A 137 -11.37 11.10 -21.25
C VAL A 137 -11.72 11.44 -22.69
N SER A 138 -10.85 12.20 -23.36
CA SER A 138 -10.94 12.48 -24.79
C SER A 138 -9.55 12.37 -25.42
N ASP A 139 -9.02 13.46 -25.96
CA ASP A 139 -7.61 13.57 -26.36
C ASP A 139 -6.70 13.76 -25.13
N ASP A 140 -7.24 14.41 -24.09
CA ASP A 140 -6.60 14.65 -22.79
C ASP A 140 -7.48 14.11 -21.63
N LEU A 141 -6.94 14.15 -20.41
CA LEU A 141 -7.64 13.86 -19.16
C LEU A 141 -8.20 15.15 -18.56
N HIS A 142 -9.53 15.32 -18.61
CA HIS A 142 -10.22 16.46 -18.03
C HIS A 142 -10.80 16.12 -16.67
N LEU A 143 -10.39 16.86 -15.64
CA LEU A 143 -10.86 16.71 -14.27
C LEU A 143 -11.64 17.94 -13.85
N ARG A 144 -12.87 17.77 -13.39
CA ARG A 144 -13.72 18.86 -12.91
C ARG A 144 -14.05 18.67 -11.43
N PHE A 145 -13.62 19.64 -10.63
CA PHE A 145 -13.82 19.74 -9.20
C PHE A 145 -14.68 20.97 -8.88
N ALA A 146 -15.99 20.81 -8.71
CA ALA A 146 -16.93 21.91 -8.46
C ALA A 146 -16.74 23.10 -9.43
N GLU A 147 -15.95 24.13 -9.07
CA GLU A 147 -15.67 25.34 -9.85
C GLU A 147 -14.30 25.36 -10.53
N THR A 148 -13.51 24.28 -10.45
CA THR A 148 -12.17 24.20 -11.06
C THR A 148 -12.10 23.07 -12.07
N ASP A 149 -11.56 23.40 -13.24
CA ASP A 149 -11.23 22.43 -14.29
C ASP A 149 -9.71 22.31 -14.41
N LEU A 150 -9.22 21.07 -14.48
CA LEU A 150 -7.84 20.74 -14.83
C LEU A 150 -7.87 19.95 -16.14
N ASN A 151 -7.06 20.39 -17.11
CA ASN A 151 -6.78 19.60 -18.31
C ASN A 151 -5.36 19.05 -18.21
N LEU A 152 -5.21 17.73 -18.24
CA LEU A 152 -3.95 17.04 -18.03
C LEU A 152 -3.63 16.14 -19.23
N ALA A 153 -2.39 16.22 -19.71
CA ALA A 153 -1.89 15.42 -20.82
C ALA A 153 -0.80 14.45 -20.32
N PRO A 154 -1.17 13.34 -19.65
CA PRO A 154 -0.18 12.40 -19.17
C PRO A 154 0.55 11.67 -20.29
N ARG A 155 1.80 11.30 -20.03
CA ARG A 155 2.53 10.37 -20.90
C ARG A 155 1.94 8.97 -20.77
N ILE A 156 1.51 8.42 -21.91
CA ILE A 156 0.88 7.10 -22.05
C ILE A 156 1.79 6.14 -22.84
N GLY A 157 1.57 4.83 -22.69
CA GLY A 157 2.32 3.78 -23.38
C GLY A 157 3.75 3.57 -22.87
N THR A 158 4.07 4.07 -21.68
CA THR A 158 5.37 3.84 -21.02
C THR A 158 5.35 2.65 -20.07
N GLY A 159 4.17 2.05 -19.83
CA GLY A 159 3.96 1.03 -18.79
C GLY A 159 4.06 1.56 -17.36
N GLN A 160 4.24 2.88 -17.17
CA GLN A 160 4.46 3.52 -15.88
C GLN A 160 3.62 4.79 -15.75
N VAL A 161 3.21 5.10 -14.53
CA VAL A 161 2.51 6.35 -14.22
C VAL A 161 3.42 7.57 -14.42
N ASP A 162 2.85 8.62 -15.00
CA ASP A 162 3.46 9.94 -15.04
C ASP A 162 3.35 10.58 -13.65
N ARG A 163 4.42 10.46 -12.87
CA ARG A 163 4.45 10.90 -11.47
C ARG A 163 4.12 12.37 -11.31
N ASP A 164 4.46 13.23 -12.27
CA ASP A 164 4.14 14.66 -12.17
C ASP A 164 2.64 14.89 -12.31
N ILE A 165 1.97 14.15 -13.19
CA ILE A 165 0.51 14.19 -13.35
C ILE A 165 -0.18 13.66 -12.10
N LEU A 166 0.28 12.53 -11.57
CA LEU A 166 -0.25 11.98 -10.33
C LEU A 166 -0.05 12.95 -9.15
N ARG A 167 1.09 13.63 -9.06
CA ARG A 167 1.33 14.66 -8.03
C ARG A 167 0.37 15.83 -8.15
N MET A 168 0.13 16.32 -9.37
CA MET A 168 -0.84 17.39 -9.62
C MET A 168 -2.26 16.98 -9.20
N ILE A 169 -2.66 15.73 -9.49
CA ILE A 169 -3.96 15.18 -9.07
C ILE A 169 -4.07 15.12 -7.54
N LEU A 170 -3.07 14.56 -6.86
CA LEU A 170 -3.06 14.42 -5.40
C LEU A 170 -3.08 15.78 -4.70
N THR A 171 -2.35 16.77 -5.24
CA THR A 171 -2.35 18.14 -4.74
C THR A 171 -3.73 18.78 -4.92
N ALA A 172 -4.32 18.68 -6.11
CA ALA A 172 -5.63 19.23 -6.39
C ALA A 172 -6.73 18.64 -5.50
N LEU A 173 -6.66 17.35 -5.19
CA LEU A 173 -7.56 16.71 -4.23
C LEU A 173 -7.31 17.23 -2.81
N THR A 174 -6.05 17.22 -2.36
CA THR A 174 -5.66 17.64 -1.00
C THR A 174 -6.07 19.08 -0.70
N ASP A 175 -5.89 20.00 -1.64
CA ASP A 175 -6.28 21.42 -1.50
C ASP A 175 -7.80 21.62 -1.27
N ARG A 176 -8.61 20.60 -1.55
CA ARG A 176 -10.07 20.62 -1.43
C ARG A 176 -10.59 19.78 -0.27
N MET A 177 -9.71 19.09 0.46
CA MET A 177 -10.10 18.30 1.61
C MET A 177 -10.42 19.21 2.81
N PRO A 178 -11.35 18.81 3.70
CA PRO A 178 -11.76 19.64 4.82
C PRO A 178 -10.71 19.67 5.94
N GLY A 179 -10.53 20.87 6.52
CA GLY A 179 -9.70 21.06 7.72
C GLY A 179 -8.23 20.72 7.48
N ASP A 180 -7.60 20.09 8.47
CA ASP A 180 -6.20 19.66 8.42
C ASP A 180 -6.04 18.23 7.87
N SER A 181 -6.95 17.81 6.98
CA SER A 181 -6.90 16.50 6.36
C SER A 181 -5.97 16.47 5.15
N GLY A 182 -5.42 15.30 4.84
CA GLY A 182 -4.56 15.11 3.68
C GLY A 182 -4.51 13.67 3.20
N LEU A 183 -3.87 13.49 2.04
CA LEU A 183 -3.55 12.18 1.48
C LEU A 183 -2.10 11.82 1.85
N PHE A 184 -1.95 10.69 2.52
CA PHE A 184 -0.65 10.16 2.96
C PHE A 184 -0.43 8.81 2.30
N ALA A 185 0.82 8.44 2.06
CA ALA A 185 1.13 7.24 1.29
C ALA A 185 2.06 6.28 2.01
N LEU A 186 1.85 5.00 1.73
CA LEU A 186 2.78 3.92 2.02
C LEU A 186 3.34 3.42 0.70
N ASP A 187 4.65 3.58 0.51
CA ASP A 187 5.33 3.03 -0.66
C ASP A 187 5.45 1.50 -0.56
N ASN A 188 5.04 0.85 -1.63
CA ASN A 188 5.09 -0.60 -1.80
C ASN A 188 5.35 -0.94 -3.28
N PHE A 189 6.38 -0.31 -3.87
CA PHE A 189 6.73 -0.45 -5.27
C PHE A 189 6.51 -1.87 -5.85
N PRO A 190 5.79 -2.01 -6.98
CA PRO A 190 5.30 -0.95 -7.87
C PRO A 190 3.96 -0.33 -7.44
N GLN A 191 3.51 -0.54 -6.21
CA GLN A 191 2.22 -0.07 -5.73
C GLN A 191 2.37 1.05 -4.72
N ILE A 192 1.36 1.91 -4.61
CA ILE A 192 1.30 2.96 -3.60
C ILE A 192 -0.06 2.87 -2.91
N ALA A 193 -0.06 2.64 -1.61
CA ALA A 193 -1.27 2.71 -0.81
C ALA A 193 -1.47 4.15 -0.34
N VAL A 194 -2.63 4.73 -0.62
CA VAL A 194 -2.98 6.11 -0.29
C VAL A 194 -4.10 6.11 0.76
N PHE A 195 -3.94 6.96 1.77
CA PHE A 195 -4.83 7.06 2.92
C PHE A 195 -5.28 8.50 3.12
N HIS A 196 -6.58 8.70 3.30
CA HIS A 196 -7.14 9.96 3.78
C HIS A 196 -7.11 9.96 5.31
N LEU A 197 -6.32 10.86 5.89
CA LEU A 197 -6.21 11.04 7.34
C LEU A 197 -6.37 12.52 7.69
N GLU A 198 -6.90 12.78 8.89
CA GLU A 198 -6.65 14.05 9.57
C GLU A 198 -5.20 14.10 10.05
N ARG A 199 -4.64 15.30 10.21
CA ARG A 199 -3.27 15.46 10.75
C ARG A 199 -3.04 14.68 12.05
N ALA A 200 -4.01 14.73 12.98
CA ALA A 200 -3.95 13.98 14.23
C ALA A 200 -3.96 12.45 14.02
N GLY A 201 -4.60 11.97 12.96
CA GLY A 201 -4.58 10.56 12.56
C GLY A 201 -3.21 10.13 12.01
N PHE A 202 -2.62 10.95 11.14
CA PHE A 202 -1.26 10.75 10.66
C PHE A 202 -0.24 10.71 11.81
N ASP A 203 -0.26 11.71 12.70
CA ASP A 203 0.67 11.78 13.83
C ASP A 203 0.52 10.58 14.79
N ARG A 204 -0.69 9.99 14.89
CA ARG A 204 -0.92 8.76 15.66
C ARG A 204 -0.28 7.53 15.01
N ILE A 205 -0.39 7.41 13.68
CA ILE A 205 0.24 6.30 12.96
C ILE A 205 1.77 6.45 13.02
N ASP A 206 2.29 7.66 12.84
CA ASP A 206 3.73 7.95 12.95
C ASP A 206 4.27 7.63 14.36
N ALA A 207 3.50 7.91 15.42
CA ALA A 207 3.87 7.51 16.78
C ALA A 207 3.89 5.98 17.01
N LEU A 208 3.09 5.21 16.26
CA LEU A 208 3.03 3.75 16.35
C LEU A 208 4.09 3.07 15.47
N ALA A 209 4.34 3.64 14.29
CA ALA A 209 5.26 3.17 13.27
C ALA A 209 5.88 4.38 12.55
N PRO A 210 6.97 4.94 13.09
CA PRO A 210 7.62 6.12 12.52
C PRO A 210 8.06 5.90 11.07
N ASP A 211 7.95 6.94 10.26
CA ASP A 211 8.37 6.96 8.85
C ASP A 211 7.66 5.94 7.94
N LEU A 212 6.60 5.27 8.43
CA LEU A 212 5.86 4.27 7.66
C LEU A 212 4.98 4.92 6.58
N LEU A 213 4.43 6.09 6.87
CA LEU A 213 3.63 6.89 5.94
C LEU A 213 4.39 8.17 5.56
N SER A 214 4.39 8.48 4.28
CA SER A 214 4.90 9.74 3.73
C SER A 214 3.77 10.75 3.51
N ALA A 215 4.06 12.02 3.78
CA ALA A 215 3.20 13.15 3.38
C ALA A 215 3.40 13.55 1.91
N ASP A 216 4.49 13.11 1.26
CA ASP A 216 4.64 13.18 -0.20
C ASP A 216 4.48 11.76 -0.78
N PRO A 217 3.34 11.48 -1.44
CA PRO A 217 3.04 10.15 -1.97
C PRO A 217 4.01 9.64 -3.02
N LEU A 218 4.85 10.50 -3.59
CA LEU A 218 5.67 10.21 -4.77
C LEU A 218 7.15 10.56 -4.55
N HIS A 219 7.58 10.64 -3.29
CA HIS A 219 8.96 10.97 -2.93
C HIS A 219 9.96 9.89 -3.34
#